data_AF-A0A218ZBS9-F1
#
_entry.id   AF-A0A218ZBS9-F1
#
_cell.length_a   1.000
_cell.length_b   1.000
_cell.length_c   1.000
_cell.angle_alpha   90.00
_cell.angle_beta   90.00
_cell.angle_gamma   90.00
#
_symmetry.space_group_name_H-M   'P 1'
#
loop_
_entity.id
_entity.type
_entity.pdbx_description
1 polymer ?
#
loop_
_entity_poly.entity_id
_entity_poly.type
_entity_poly.pdbx_seq_one_letter_code
_entity_poly.pdbx_strand_id
1 'polypeptide(L)'
;MRLFLLPISTRRTLIYCQRLNVTTTEQQGWLDKGTHKAAALWARWEQKDSGWQKKVVNYGNEALKRIPYEEWGLKSIPPLSARRKAEGRSGKDAVEVSFPATLIPPETVTEVLRKLGTERQTLHKTRMVYSFIGMPISAPFALIPVVPNIPFFYLVYRAWSHWRALSGSKHIEFLLDKNLIRVTPSKILDDLYAQGNLPCDAACEKSPEKLSTKTNDEDVDEKMVLQKSNRHNIAEALEIPELDIELDRAVWQVEKALMEKQERVKEEDLKAATSKQRKRD
;
A
#
# COMPACT_ATOMS: atom_id res chain seq x y z
N MET A 1 -2.00 -13.75 13.20
CA MET A 1 -1.93 -12.56 12.31
C MET A 1 -3.35 -12.18 11.95
N ARG A 2 -3.61 -10.88 11.78
CA ARG A 2 -4.91 -10.34 11.40
C ARG A 2 -4.74 -9.49 10.16
N LEU A 3 -5.64 -9.65 9.20
CA LEU A 3 -5.66 -8.87 7.98
C LEU A 3 -6.73 -7.79 8.07
N PHE A 4 -6.43 -6.62 7.56
CA PHE A 4 -7.35 -5.49 7.47
C PHE A 4 -7.49 -5.10 6.01
N LEU A 5 -8.74 -4.90 5.57
CA LEU A 5 -9.08 -4.32 4.28
C LEU A 5 -9.67 -2.94 4.52
N LEU A 6 -8.97 -1.93 4.04
CA LEU A 6 -9.27 -0.52 4.29
C LEU A 6 -9.55 0.17 2.95
N PRO A 7 -10.82 0.46 2.63
CA PRO A 7 -11.18 1.22 1.43
C PRO A 7 -10.57 2.62 1.46
N ILE A 8 -9.77 2.94 0.44
CA ILE A 8 -9.19 4.28 0.27
C ILE A 8 -10.06 5.11 -0.67
N SER A 9 -10.49 4.48 -1.76
CA SER A 9 -11.48 5.01 -2.70
C SER A 9 -12.59 3.98 -2.91
N THR A 10 -13.61 4.36 -3.67
CA THR A 10 -14.67 3.47 -4.17
C THR A 10 -14.16 2.23 -4.92
N ARG A 11 -12.89 2.21 -5.35
CA ARG A 11 -12.29 1.13 -6.16
C ARG A 11 -11.02 0.53 -5.60
N ARG A 12 -10.34 1.28 -4.75
CA ARG A 12 -9.00 0.94 -4.25
C ARG A 12 -9.08 0.65 -2.77
N THR A 13 -8.53 -0.51 -2.42
CA THR A 13 -8.48 -1.00 -1.05
C THR A 13 -7.03 -1.24 -0.65
N LEU A 14 -6.65 -0.73 0.51
CA LEU A 14 -5.39 -1.07 1.15
C LEU A 14 -5.57 -2.39 1.92
N ILE A 15 -4.62 -3.31 1.74
CA ILE A 15 -4.46 -4.49 2.60
C ILE A 15 -3.34 -4.23 3.61
N TYR A 16 -3.60 -4.51 4.88
CA TYR A 16 -2.59 -4.44 5.93
C TYR A 16 -2.65 -5.66 6.83
N CYS A 17 -1.49 -6.17 7.25
CA CYS A 17 -1.38 -7.32 8.14
C CYS A 17 -0.77 -6.93 9.48
N GLN A 18 -1.56 -7.06 10.54
CA GLN A 18 -1.08 -6.99 11.90
C GLN A 18 -0.53 -8.37 12.33
N ARG A 19 0.70 -8.37 12.81
CA ARG A 19 1.34 -9.57 13.35
C ARG A 19 0.98 -9.69 14.83
N LEU A 20 0.00 -10.54 15.13
CA LEU A 20 -0.35 -10.90 16.50
C LEU A 20 0.82 -11.70 17.12
N ASN A 21 1.21 -11.38 18.36
CA ASN A 21 2.27 -12.04 19.12
C ASN A 21 3.66 -11.94 18.51
N VAL A 22 4.10 -10.75 18.09
CA VAL A 22 5.54 -10.49 17.96
C VAL A 22 6.08 -10.24 19.36
N THR A 23 6.35 -11.31 20.11
CA THR A 23 7.24 -11.20 21.26
C THR A 23 8.59 -10.78 20.72
N THR A 24 8.95 -9.52 20.93
CA THR A 24 10.26 -8.89 20.62
C THR A 24 11.44 -9.58 21.32
N THR A 25 11.20 -10.70 22.00
CA THR A 25 12.07 -11.42 22.92
C THR A 25 12.66 -12.72 22.35
N GLU A 26 12.20 -13.22 21.19
CA GLU A 26 12.82 -14.41 20.59
C GLU A 26 14.06 -14.04 19.76
N GLN A 27 15.18 -13.96 20.48
CA GLN A 27 16.57 -13.96 20.00
C GLN A 27 16.92 -12.89 18.96
N GLN A 28 17.47 -11.77 19.42
CA GLN A 28 18.13 -10.77 18.56
C GLN A 28 19.21 -11.44 17.71
N GLY A 29 18.84 -11.83 16.49
CA GLY A 29 19.74 -12.44 15.54
C GLY A 29 20.80 -11.42 15.11
N TRP A 30 21.86 -11.91 14.47
CA TRP A 30 22.87 -11.03 13.87
C TRP A 30 22.25 -10.09 12.82
N LEU A 31 21.19 -10.56 12.15
CA LEU A 31 20.38 -9.75 11.25
C LEU A 31 19.67 -8.60 11.97
N ASP A 32 19.06 -8.84 13.12
CA ASP A 32 18.34 -7.82 13.89
C ASP A 32 19.29 -6.76 14.44
N LYS A 33 20.50 -7.16 14.86
CA LYS A 33 21.55 -6.21 15.23
C LYS A 33 21.99 -5.34 14.05
N GLY A 34 22.07 -5.93 12.87
CA GLY A 34 22.39 -5.22 11.62
C GLY A 34 21.31 -4.19 11.25
N THR A 35 20.03 -4.60 11.28
CA THR A 35 18.90 -3.70 10.97
C THR A 35 18.79 -2.57 11.99
N HIS A 36 18.97 -2.85 13.28
CA HIS A 36 18.93 -1.83 14.31
C HIS A 36 20.07 -0.81 14.16
N LYS A 37 21.28 -1.25 13.81
CA LYS A 37 22.40 -0.33 13.52
C LYS A 37 22.12 0.52 12.28
N ALA A 38 21.58 -0.07 11.23
CA ALA A 38 21.21 0.66 10.01
C ALA A 38 20.12 1.72 10.29
N ALA A 39 19.08 1.36 11.06
CA ALA A 39 18.04 2.28 11.47
C ALA A 39 18.60 3.44 12.33
N ALA A 40 19.46 3.14 13.30
CA ALA A 40 20.11 4.16 14.11
C ALA A 40 21.01 5.09 13.26
N LEU A 41 21.75 4.54 12.28
CA LEU A 41 22.55 5.34 11.36
C LEU A 41 21.67 6.26 10.50
N TRP A 42 20.56 5.74 9.98
CA TRP A 42 19.59 6.50 9.20
C TRP A 42 19.00 7.67 10.00
N ALA A 43 18.54 7.41 11.22
CA ALA A 43 18.01 8.44 12.12
C ALA A 43 19.05 9.53 12.43
N ARG A 44 20.32 9.14 12.63
CA ARG A 44 21.42 10.10 12.82
C ARG A 44 21.68 10.95 11.59
N TRP A 45 21.54 10.40 10.38
CA TRP A 45 21.68 11.17 9.14
C TRP A 45 20.50 12.11 8.89
N GLU A 46 19.31 11.71 9.30
CA GLU A 46 18.09 12.52 9.21
C GLU A 46 18.17 13.77 10.07
N GLN A 47 18.79 13.70 11.26
CA GLN A 47 18.96 14.83 12.16
C GLN A 47 20.01 15.85 11.71
N LYS A 48 20.79 15.58 10.65
CA LYS A 48 21.79 16.53 10.15
C LYS A 48 21.14 17.69 9.40
N ASP A 49 21.65 18.90 9.62
CA ASP A 49 21.15 20.11 8.95
C ASP A 49 21.48 20.13 7.45
N SER A 50 22.65 19.61 7.05
CA SER A 50 23.10 19.61 5.66
C SER A 50 24.17 18.55 5.35
N GLY A 51 24.57 18.43 4.08
CA GLY A 51 25.62 17.52 3.61
C GLY A 51 25.10 16.34 2.78
N TRP A 52 26.03 15.52 2.29
CA TRP A 52 25.69 14.39 1.40
C TRP A 52 24.79 13.36 2.08
N GLN A 53 24.96 13.11 3.39
CA GLN A 53 24.13 12.19 4.17
C GLN A 53 22.67 12.64 4.23
N LYS A 54 22.44 13.93 4.51
CA LYS A 54 21.09 14.52 4.49
C LYS A 54 20.47 14.44 3.10
N LYS A 55 21.25 14.70 2.04
CA LYS A 55 20.79 14.51 0.65
C LYS A 55 20.39 13.07 0.36
N VAL A 56 21.18 12.09 0.82
CA VAL A 56 20.87 10.65 0.67
C VAL A 56 19.59 10.29 1.41
N VAL A 57 19.40 10.75 2.64
CA VAL A 57 18.16 10.52 3.40
C VAL A 57 16.96 11.15 2.70
N ASN A 58 17.06 12.42 2.28
CA ASN A 58 15.97 13.11 1.60
C ASN A 58 15.58 12.40 0.30
N TYR A 59 16.56 12.05 -0.54
CA TYR A 59 16.32 11.31 -1.77
C TYR A 59 15.78 9.90 -1.51
N GLY A 60 16.30 9.21 -0.49
CA GLY A 60 15.83 7.89 -0.07
C GLY A 60 14.38 7.93 0.38
N ASN A 61 14.02 8.87 1.26
CA ASN A 61 12.64 9.06 1.73
C ASN A 61 11.70 9.40 0.55
N GLU A 62 12.13 10.25 -0.37
CA GLU A 62 11.39 10.56 -1.59
C GLU A 62 11.20 9.32 -2.49
N ALA A 63 12.24 8.50 -2.66
CA ALA A 63 12.15 7.25 -3.40
C ALA A 63 11.22 6.23 -2.72
N LEU A 64 11.22 6.16 -1.38
CA LEU A 64 10.34 5.28 -0.61
C LEU A 64 8.87 5.71 -0.70
N LYS A 65 8.59 7.01 -0.74
CA LYS A 65 7.22 7.56 -0.93
C LYS A 65 6.62 7.19 -2.28
N ARG A 66 7.45 6.99 -3.31
CA ARG A 66 7.02 6.58 -4.67
C ARG A 66 6.68 5.11 -4.80
N ILE A 67 7.05 4.29 -3.81
CA ILE A 67 6.72 2.87 -3.84
C ILE A 67 5.20 2.73 -3.67
N PRO A 68 4.50 2.00 -4.56
CA PRO A 68 3.05 1.86 -4.49
C PRO A 68 2.59 1.31 -3.14
N TYR A 69 1.51 1.86 -2.58
CA TYR A 69 0.99 1.45 -1.28
C TYR A 69 0.60 -0.04 -1.25
N GLU A 70 0.22 -0.63 -2.38
CA GLU A 70 -0.09 -2.05 -2.50
C GLU A 70 1.15 -2.93 -2.26
N GLU A 71 2.34 -2.45 -2.67
CA GLU A 71 3.60 -3.14 -2.37
C GLU A 71 3.85 -3.13 -0.87
N TRP A 72 3.63 -1.99 -0.21
CA TRP A 72 3.78 -1.86 1.24
C TRP A 72 2.77 -2.71 2.02
N GLY A 73 1.51 -2.71 1.57
CA GLY A 73 0.47 -3.55 2.12
C GLY A 73 0.84 -5.04 2.06
N LEU A 74 1.29 -5.52 0.90
CA LEU A 74 1.75 -6.91 0.74
C LEU A 74 3.01 -7.23 1.56
N LYS A 75 3.90 -6.26 1.78
CA LYS A 75 5.11 -6.42 2.60
C LYS A 75 4.82 -6.59 4.09
N SER A 76 3.70 -6.07 4.59
CA SER A 76 3.29 -6.28 5.99
C SER A 76 3.06 -7.78 6.28
N ILE A 77 2.54 -8.51 5.30
CA ILE A 77 2.20 -9.93 5.40
C ILE A 77 3.48 -10.77 5.54
N PRO A 78 3.59 -11.60 6.60
CA PRO A 78 4.78 -12.42 6.80
C PRO A 78 4.95 -13.41 5.64
N PRO A 79 6.19 -13.79 5.28
CA PRO A 79 6.39 -14.83 4.28
C PRO A 79 5.87 -16.16 4.81
N LEU A 80 5.36 -17.00 3.91
CA LEU A 80 4.79 -18.29 4.27
C LEU A 80 5.89 -19.24 4.79
N SER A 81 5.89 -19.51 6.10
CA SER A 81 6.87 -20.40 6.73
C SER A 81 6.57 -21.88 6.42
N ALA A 82 7.61 -22.72 6.42
CA ALA A 82 7.44 -24.17 6.22
C ALA A 82 6.51 -24.78 7.28
N ARG A 83 6.64 -24.34 8.53
CA ARG A 83 5.76 -24.68 9.64
C ARG A 83 4.29 -24.36 9.33
N ARG A 84 4.01 -23.14 8.86
CA ARG A 84 2.64 -22.72 8.53
C ARG A 84 2.06 -23.47 7.33
N LYS A 85 2.89 -23.85 6.35
CA LYS A 85 2.46 -24.75 5.25
C LYS A 85 2.02 -26.12 5.76
N ALA A 86 2.68 -26.65 6.78
CA ALA A 86 2.33 -27.91 7.41
C ALA A 86 1.07 -27.79 8.29
N GLU A 87 1.01 -26.73 9.12
CA GLU A 87 -0.12 -26.46 10.03
C GLU A 87 -1.40 -26.04 9.30
N GLY A 88 -1.30 -25.42 8.13
CA GLY A 88 -2.45 -25.10 7.28
C GLY A 88 -3.24 -26.34 6.81
N ARG A 89 -2.74 -27.55 7.03
CA ARG A 89 -3.48 -28.81 6.83
C ARG A 89 -4.40 -29.16 8.01
N SER A 90 -4.17 -28.57 9.18
CA SER A 90 -4.87 -28.87 10.44
C SER A 90 -6.08 -27.94 10.68
N GLY A 91 -6.22 -26.84 9.92
CA GLY A 91 -7.38 -25.94 9.98
C GLY A 91 -7.48 -25.07 11.25
N LYS A 92 -6.59 -25.24 12.23
CA LYS A 92 -6.65 -24.58 13.55
C LYS A 92 -6.24 -23.09 13.55
N ASP A 93 -5.59 -22.60 12.50
CA ASP A 93 -5.03 -21.24 12.44
C ASP A 93 -5.66 -20.38 11.33
N ALA A 94 -6.99 -20.32 11.31
CA ALA A 94 -7.71 -19.43 10.40
C ALA A 94 -7.31 -17.95 10.67
N VAL A 95 -7.08 -17.22 9.60
CA VAL A 95 -6.67 -15.82 9.63
C VAL A 95 -7.91 -14.95 9.56
N GLU A 96 -8.09 -14.08 10.54
CA GLU A 96 -9.20 -13.12 10.54
C GLU A 96 -8.93 -11.99 9.55
N VAL A 97 -9.93 -11.69 8.72
CA VAL A 97 -9.97 -10.53 7.82
C VAL A 97 -11.03 -9.57 8.34
N SER A 98 -10.60 -8.40 8.76
CA SER A 98 -11.44 -7.32 9.26
C SER A 98 -11.63 -6.25 8.19
N PHE A 99 -12.88 -5.85 7.97
CA PHE A 99 -13.28 -4.90 6.94
C PHE A 99 -14.56 -4.15 7.36
N PRO A 100 -14.79 -2.93 6.85
CA PRO A 100 -16.07 -2.24 7.02
C PRO A 100 -17.14 -2.87 6.10
N ALA A 101 -18.16 -3.48 6.70
CA ALA A 101 -19.21 -4.18 5.95
C ALA A 101 -20.10 -3.24 5.14
N THR A 102 -20.17 -1.96 5.53
CA THR A 102 -20.94 -0.92 4.84
C THR A 102 -20.35 -0.59 3.47
N LEU A 103 -19.02 -0.74 3.32
CA LEU A 103 -18.29 -0.37 2.10
C LEU A 103 -17.86 -1.60 1.28
N ILE A 104 -17.56 -2.72 1.93
CA ILE A 104 -17.19 -3.97 1.27
C ILE A 104 -18.18 -5.05 1.70
N PRO A 105 -19.06 -5.53 0.80
CA PRO A 105 -19.95 -6.63 1.10
C PRO A 105 -19.17 -7.91 1.43
N PRO A 106 -19.55 -8.68 2.47
CA PRO A 106 -18.81 -9.87 2.93
C PRO A 106 -18.53 -10.91 1.82
N GLU A 107 -19.44 -11.06 0.88
CA GLU A 107 -19.34 -11.97 -0.27
C GLU A 107 -18.20 -11.60 -1.24
N THR A 108 -17.90 -10.30 -1.38
CA THR A 108 -16.85 -9.80 -2.28
C THR A 108 -15.46 -9.84 -1.67
N VAL A 109 -15.35 -10.03 -0.34
CA VAL A 109 -14.07 -9.98 0.40
C VAL A 109 -13.04 -10.95 -0.16
N THR A 110 -13.47 -12.17 -0.50
CA THR A 110 -12.57 -13.19 -1.05
C THR A 110 -12.07 -12.84 -2.45
N GLU A 111 -12.91 -12.21 -3.27
CA GLU A 111 -12.57 -11.71 -4.60
C GLU A 111 -11.59 -10.54 -4.52
N VAL A 112 -11.87 -9.56 -3.64
CA VAL A 112 -10.97 -8.43 -3.38
C VAL A 112 -9.60 -8.92 -2.92
N LEU A 113 -9.54 -9.86 -1.99
CA LEU A 113 -8.29 -10.47 -1.54
C LEU A 113 -7.56 -11.19 -2.66
N ARG A 114 -8.28 -11.95 -3.49
CA ARG A 114 -7.69 -12.67 -4.63
C ARG A 114 -7.11 -11.67 -5.63
N LYS A 115 -7.83 -10.59 -5.94
CA LYS A 115 -7.36 -9.51 -6.81
C LYS A 115 -6.08 -8.88 -6.25
N LEU A 116 -6.10 -8.40 -5.00
CA LEU A 116 -4.94 -7.78 -4.36
C LEU A 116 -3.73 -8.73 -4.26
N GLY A 117 -3.98 -10.04 -4.08
CA GLY A 117 -2.95 -11.07 -4.01
C GLY A 117 -2.36 -11.48 -5.36
N THR A 118 -3.04 -11.25 -6.48
CA THR A 118 -2.62 -11.77 -7.81
C THR A 118 -2.23 -10.67 -8.79
N GLU A 119 -2.89 -9.52 -8.77
CA GLU A 119 -2.80 -8.46 -9.79
C GLU A 119 -1.36 -8.00 -10.07
N ARG A 120 -0.51 -7.93 -9.03
CA ARG A 120 0.86 -7.41 -9.13
C ARG A 120 1.97 -8.46 -9.00
N GLN A 121 1.64 -9.75 -8.99
CA GLN A 121 2.64 -10.81 -8.83
C GLN A 121 3.71 -10.78 -9.94
N THR A 122 3.27 -10.70 -11.21
CA THR A 122 4.18 -10.66 -12.36
C THR A 122 5.08 -9.44 -12.33
N LEU A 123 4.53 -8.27 -11.97
CA LEU A 123 5.30 -7.04 -11.83
C LEU A 123 6.41 -7.22 -10.79
N HIS A 124 6.08 -7.72 -9.60
CA HIS A 124 7.07 -7.93 -8.53
C HIS A 124 8.14 -8.94 -8.92
N LYS A 125 7.75 -10.06 -9.56
CA LYS A 125 8.70 -11.07 -10.05
C LYS A 125 9.68 -10.47 -11.07
N THR A 126 9.16 -9.79 -12.08
CA THR A 126 9.96 -9.20 -13.16
C THR A 126 10.89 -8.11 -12.63
N ARG A 127 10.39 -7.20 -11.78
CA ARG A 127 11.20 -6.12 -11.20
C ARG A 127 12.24 -6.62 -10.21
N MET A 128 11.95 -7.69 -9.47
CA MET A 128 12.93 -8.38 -8.63
C MET A 128 14.09 -8.93 -9.47
N VAL A 129 13.79 -9.61 -10.58
CA VAL A 129 14.81 -10.14 -11.51
C VAL A 129 15.65 -9.00 -12.11
N TYR A 130 15.03 -7.93 -12.58
CA TYR A 130 15.76 -6.75 -13.07
C TYR A 130 16.65 -6.12 -12.00
N SER A 131 16.22 -6.12 -10.74
CA SER A 131 17.04 -5.61 -9.64
C SER A 131 18.28 -6.48 -9.45
N PHE A 132 18.16 -7.82 -9.52
CA PHE A 132 19.30 -8.73 -9.46
C PHE A 132 20.26 -8.58 -10.65
N ILE A 133 19.74 -8.33 -11.86
CA ILE A 133 20.57 -8.07 -13.05
C ILE A 133 21.32 -6.74 -12.91
N GLY A 134 20.68 -5.71 -12.32
CA GLY A 134 21.30 -4.41 -12.11
C GLY A 134 22.40 -4.41 -11.05
N MET A 135 22.32 -5.28 -10.04
CA MET A 135 23.30 -5.34 -8.94
C MET A 135 24.76 -5.47 -9.42
N PRO A 136 25.14 -6.46 -10.25
CA PRO A 136 26.53 -6.60 -10.72
C PRO A 136 27.00 -5.39 -11.54
N ILE A 137 26.09 -4.72 -12.25
CA ILE A 137 26.41 -3.51 -13.02
C ILE A 137 26.73 -2.33 -12.09
N SER A 138 25.98 -2.21 -10.99
CA SER A 138 26.17 -1.16 -10.01
C SER A 138 27.30 -1.45 -9.00
N ALA A 139 27.72 -2.71 -8.83
CA ALA A 139 28.70 -3.11 -7.83
C ALA A 139 30.06 -2.37 -7.90
N PRO A 140 30.64 -2.07 -9.09
CA PRO A 140 31.94 -1.39 -9.20
C PRO A 140 31.99 0.01 -8.57
N PHE A 141 30.85 0.69 -8.42
CA PHE A 141 30.78 2.00 -7.75
C PHE A 141 31.10 1.94 -6.25
N ALA A 142 31.22 0.75 -5.65
CA ALA A 142 31.66 0.57 -4.26
C ALA A 142 33.14 0.91 -4.03
N LEU A 143 33.93 1.09 -5.09
CA LEU A 143 35.36 1.42 -5.01
C LEU A 143 35.64 2.89 -4.66
N ILE A 144 34.61 3.75 -4.60
CA ILE A 144 34.76 5.17 -4.27
C ILE A 144 34.65 5.35 -2.73
N PRO A 145 35.72 5.79 -2.02
CA PRO A 145 35.79 5.73 -0.56
C PRO A 145 34.92 6.77 0.18
N VAL A 146 34.37 7.79 -0.52
CA VAL A 146 33.70 8.94 0.11
C VAL A 146 32.19 8.73 0.26
N VAL A 147 31.55 7.99 -0.64
CA VAL A 147 30.09 7.83 -0.69
C VAL A 147 29.76 6.34 -0.81
N PRO A 148 28.89 5.78 0.05
CA PRO A 148 28.43 4.40 -0.10
C PRO A 148 27.79 4.21 -1.47
N ASN A 149 27.89 3.01 -2.03
CA ASN A 149 27.32 2.68 -3.33
C ASN A 149 25.77 2.69 -3.29
N ILE A 150 25.18 3.90 -3.28
CA ILE A 150 23.74 4.13 -3.18
C ILE A 150 22.99 3.39 -4.28
N PRO A 151 23.43 3.39 -5.57
CA PRO A 151 22.77 2.61 -6.62
C PRO A 151 22.68 1.12 -6.30
N PHE A 152 23.77 0.51 -5.83
CA PHE A 152 23.79 -0.90 -5.46
C PHE A 152 22.86 -1.20 -4.29
N PHE A 153 22.96 -0.43 -3.19
CA PHE A 153 22.11 -0.65 -2.03
C PHE A 153 20.63 -0.42 -2.33
N TYR A 154 20.31 0.53 -3.22
CA TYR A 154 18.96 0.73 -3.71
C TYR A 154 18.45 -0.52 -4.45
N LEU A 155 19.25 -1.11 -5.34
CA LEU A 155 18.88 -2.33 -6.07
C LEU A 155 18.71 -3.54 -5.13
N VAL A 156 19.59 -3.69 -4.13
CA VAL A 156 19.45 -4.71 -3.07
C VAL A 156 18.13 -4.53 -2.33
N TYR A 157 17.83 -3.30 -1.90
CA TYR A 157 16.57 -2.98 -1.25
C TYR A 157 15.37 -3.26 -2.16
N ARG A 158 15.41 -2.88 -3.44
CA ARG A 158 14.31 -3.12 -4.40
C ARG A 158 14.09 -4.61 -4.65
N ALA A 159 15.16 -5.40 -4.77
CA ALA A 159 15.04 -6.86 -4.89
C ALA A 159 14.38 -7.46 -3.65
N TRP A 160 14.82 -7.07 -2.44
CA TRP A 160 14.21 -7.51 -1.19
C TRP A 160 12.75 -7.05 -1.07
N SER A 161 12.44 -5.80 -1.42
CA SER A 161 11.10 -5.22 -1.33
C SER A 161 10.11 -5.97 -2.24
N HIS A 162 10.52 -6.25 -3.47
CA HIS A 162 9.72 -7.05 -4.40
C HIS A 162 9.60 -8.51 -3.97
N TRP A 163 10.66 -9.12 -3.46
CA TRP A 163 10.59 -10.47 -2.90
C TRP A 163 9.62 -10.55 -1.72
N ARG A 164 9.64 -9.58 -0.81
CA ARG A 164 8.74 -9.51 0.34
C ARG A 164 7.28 -9.36 -0.10
N ALA A 165 6.98 -8.44 -1.02
CA ALA A 165 5.65 -8.27 -1.56
C ALA A 165 5.14 -9.53 -2.28
N LEU A 166 5.97 -10.16 -3.11
CA LEU A 166 5.64 -11.42 -3.80
C LEU A 166 5.42 -12.58 -2.81
N SER A 167 6.19 -12.61 -1.72
CA SER A 167 6.01 -13.64 -0.68
C SER A 167 4.70 -13.42 0.09
N GLY A 168 4.33 -12.18 0.37
CA GLY A 168 3.06 -11.83 0.99
C GLY A 168 1.87 -12.15 0.08
N SER A 169 1.98 -11.85 -1.21
CA SER A 169 0.95 -12.13 -2.20
C SER A 169 0.67 -13.63 -2.33
N LYS A 170 1.72 -14.46 -2.41
CA LYS A 170 1.61 -15.92 -2.39
C LYS A 170 1.05 -16.48 -1.08
N HIS A 171 1.27 -15.78 0.03
CA HIS A 171 0.68 -16.17 1.30
C HIS A 171 -0.83 -15.93 1.29
N ILE A 172 -1.31 -14.80 0.76
CA ILE A 172 -2.76 -14.57 0.59
C ILE A 172 -3.38 -15.68 -0.27
N GLU A 173 -2.76 -15.99 -1.40
CA GLU A 173 -3.21 -17.05 -2.31
C GLU A 173 -3.31 -18.40 -1.60
N PHE A 174 -2.27 -18.78 -0.83
CA PHE A 174 -2.29 -19.98 -0.01
C PHE A 174 -3.44 -19.99 1.02
N LEU A 175 -3.75 -18.86 1.66
CA LEU A 175 -4.85 -18.78 2.62
C LEU A 175 -6.21 -18.94 1.95
N LEU A 176 -6.40 -18.33 0.78
CA LEU A 176 -7.62 -18.46 -0.01
C LEU A 176 -7.81 -19.90 -0.49
N ASP A 177 -6.78 -20.51 -1.07
CA ASP A 177 -6.88 -21.85 -1.66
C ASP A 177 -7.06 -22.95 -0.62
N LYS A 178 -6.67 -22.70 0.63
CA LYS A 178 -6.89 -23.61 1.77
C LYS A 178 -8.11 -23.26 2.60
N ASN A 179 -8.90 -22.25 2.20
CA ASN A 179 -10.06 -21.76 2.94
C ASN A 179 -9.73 -21.44 4.41
N LEU A 180 -8.53 -20.91 4.67
CA LEU A 180 -8.04 -20.55 6.01
C LEU A 180 -8.37 -19.10 6.37
N ILE A 181 -9.40 -18.53 5.75
CA ILE A 181 -9.80 -17.13 5.94
C ILE A 181 -11.12 -17.07 6.68
N ARG A 182 -11.11 -16.34 7.81
CA ARG A 182 -12.33 -16.03 8.57
C ARG A 182 -12.71 -14.58 8.28
N VAL A 183 -13.81 -14.40 7.57
CA VAL A 183 -14.39 -13.10 7.23
C VAL A 183 -15.08 -12.55 8.48
N THR A 184 -14.55 -11.45 9.03
CA THR A 184 -15.06 -10.85 10.28
C THR A 184 -15.40 -9.37 10.02
N PRO A 185 -16.68 -9.00 9.83
CA PRO A 185 -17.06 -7.60 9.67
C PRO A 185 -16.74 -6.80 10.95
N SER A 186 -16.20 -5.59 10.80
CA SER A 186 -15.77 -4.76 11.92
C SER A 186 -16.66 -3.53 12.07
N LYS A 187 -17.49 -3.52 13.11
CA LYS A 187 -18.33 -2.36 13.46
C LYS A 187 -17.52 -1.11 13.77
N ILE A 188 -16.36 -1.29 14.42
CA ILE A 188 -15.44 -0.18 14.73
C ILE A 188 -15.00 0.53 13.43
N LEU A 189 -14.70 -0.24 12.38
CA LEU A 189 -14.35 0.36 11.09
C LEU A 189 -15.56 1.04 10.46
N ASP A 190 -16.73 0.40 10.46
CA ASP A 190 -17.95 1.01 9.94
C ASP A 190 -18.26 2.36 10.59
N ASP A 191 -18.16 2.46 11.92
CA ASP A 191 -18.38 3.70 12.67
C ASP A 191 -17.36 4.79 12.31
N LEU A 192 -16.08 4.43 12.16
CA LEU A 192 -15.01 5.37 11.80
C LEU A 192 -15.15 5.90 10.37
N TYR A 193 -15.52 5.05 9.42
CA TYR A 193 -15.81 5.48 8.06
C TYR A 193 -17.10 6.31 7.99
N ALA A 194 -18.11 6.03 8.82
CA ALA A 194 -19.32 6.82 8.92
C ALA A 194 -19.04 8.22 9.50
N GLN A 195 -18.26 8.31 10.58
CA GLN A 195 -17.81 9.58 11.16
C GLN A 195 -17.00 10.40 10.15
N GLY A 196 -16.15 9.71 9.38
CA GLY A 196 -15.30 10.35 8.39
C GLY A 196 -16.02 10.92 7.16
N ASN A 197 -17.25 10.49 6.92
CA ASN A 197 -18.13 11.01 5.89
C ASN A 197 -18.93 12.25 6.35
N LEU A 198 -18.82 12.65 7.62
CA LEU A 198 -19.34 13.94 8.06
C LEU A 198 -18.50 15.03 7.39
N PRO A 199 -19.12 15.92 6.58
CA PRO A 199 -18.40 17.06 6.05
C PRO A 199 -17.97 17.94 7.23
N CYS A 200 -16.68 17.91 7.57
CA CYS A 200 -16.06 19.02 8.28
C CYS A 200 -15.98 20.19 7.30
N ASP A 201 -17.12 20.86 7.11
CA ASP A 201 -17.26 22.31 7.12
C ASP A 201 -18.70 22.69 6.77
N ALA A 202 -19.35 23.30 7.76
CA ALA A 202 -20.56 24.08 7.57
C ALA A 202 -20.22 25.36 6.79
N ALA A 203 -20.24 25.30 5.45
CA ALA A 203 -20.50 26.45 4.55
C ALA A 203 -20.37 26.06 3.06
N CYS A 204 -21.39 25.42 2.47
CA CYS A 204 -22.02 25.92 1.23
C CYS A 204 -23.22 25.05 0.84
N GLU A 205 -24.25 25.72 0.32
CA GLU A 205 -25.63 25.29 0.28
C GLU A 205 -26.03 24.38 -0.91
N LYS A 206 -27.04 23.54 -0.64
CA LYS A 206 -28.23 23.18 -1.46
C LYS A 206 -28.04 22.98 -2.98
N SER A 207 -28.31 21.76 -3.45
CA SER A 207 -29.59 21.47 -4.15
C SER A 207 -29.80 19.95 -4.31
N PRO A 208 -31.02 19.42 -4.14
CA PRO A 208 -31.33 18.01 -4.37
C PRO A 208 -31.87 17.81 -5.79
N GLU A 209 -31.33 16.87 -6.57
CA GLU A 209 -32.09 16.33 -7.69
C GLU A 209 -31.64 14.93 -8.14
N LYS A 210 -32.60 14.21 -8.70
CA LYS A 210 -32.75 12.76 -8.72
C LYS A 210 -32.08 12.08 -9.93
N LEU A 211 -31.62 10.86 -9.67
CA LEU A 211 -31.85 9.61 -10.41
C LEU A 211 -31.65 9.53 -11.94
N SER A 212 -30.86 8.51 -12.30
CA SER A 212 -30.79 7.72 -13.54
C SER A 212 -29.96 8.27 -14.70
N THR A 213 -28.92 7.52 -15.07
CA THR A 213 -28.88 6.80 -16.35
C THR A 213 -27.88 5.65 -16.22
N LYS A 214 -28.30 4.44 -16.61
CA LYS A 214 -27.41 3.30 -16.81
C LYS A 214 -26.64 3.53 -18.10
N THR A 215 -25.35 3.84 -18.01
CA THR A 215 -24.37 3.61 -19.08
C THR A 215 -23.23 2.81 -18.46
N ASN A 216 -22.66 1.89 -19.23
CA ASN A 216 -21.46 1.14 -18.87
C ASN A 216 -20.24 2.08 -18.88
N ASP A 217 -20.21 3.06 -17.98
CA ASP A 217 -19.08 3.96 -17.70
C ASP A 217 -18.47 3.57 -16.37
N GLU A 218 -17.94 2.36 -16.29
CA GLU A 218 -17.26 1.85 -15.11
C GLU A 218 -15.90 2.52 -14.89
N ASP A 219 -15.59 3.73 -15.38
CA ASP A 219 -14.30 4.39 -15.14
C ASP A 219 -14.31 5.89 -14.79
N VAL A 220 -15.47 6.56 -14.80
CA VAL A 220 -15.49 8.03 -14.79
C VAL A 220 -15.62 8.67 -13.38
N ASP A 221 -16.09 7.95 -12.36
CA ASP A 221 -16.38 8.58 -11.05
C ASP A 221 -15.77 7.82 -9.84
N GLU A 222 -14.45 7.61 -9.87
CA GLU A 222 -13.72 7.11 -8.69
C GLU A 222 -13.64 8.21 -7.61
N LYS A 223 -14.39 8.05 -6.51
CA LYS A 223 -14.40 8.99 -5.36
C LYS A 223 -13.55 8.49 -4.19
N MET A 224 -12.92 9.43 -3.49
CA MET A 224 -12.23 9.18 -2.22
C MET A 224 -13.24 8.79 -1.14
N VAL A 225 -12.91 7.75 -0.38
CA VAL A 225 -13.71 7.27 0.75
C VAL A 225 -13.00 7.60 2.06
N LEU A 226 -11.67 7.44 2.10
CA LEU A 226 -10.87 7.79 3.27
C LEU A 226 -10.25 9.18 3.10
N GLN A 227 -10.56 10.08 4.05
CA GLN A 227 -9.95 11.41 4.13
C GLN A 227 -8.70 11.42 5.04
N LYS A 228 -7.80 12.38 4.81
CA LYS A 228 -6.57 12.56 5.58
C LYS A 228 -6.79 12.83 7.07
N SER A 229 -7.92 13.42 7.46
CA SER A 229 -8.27 13.70 8.86
C SER A 229 -8.54 12.43 9.66
N ASN A 230 -9.11 11.40 9.04
CA ASN A 230 -9.64 10.24 9.75
C ASN A 230 -8.64 9.08 9.88
N ARG A 231 -7.52 9.14 9.15
CA ARG A 231 -6.49 8.08 9.17
C ARG A 231 -5.92 7.83 10.58
N HIS A 232 -5.74 8.90 11.36
CA HIS A 232 -5.15 8.83 12.69
C HIS A 232 -6.10 8.10 13.63
N ASN A 233 -7.39 8.45 13.59
CA ASN A 233 -8.44 7.80 14.37
C ASN A 233 -8.54 6.31 14.04
N ILE A 234 -8.36 5.91 12.77
CA ILE A 234 -8.34 4.49 12.38
C ILE A 234 -7.11 3.78 12.94
N ALA A 235 -5.92 4.38 12.83
CA ALA A 235 -4.70 3.78 13.36
C ALA A 235 -4.74 3.64 14.90
N GLU A 236 -5.29 4.65 15.58
CA GLU A 236 -5.47 4.65 17.04
C GLU A 236 -6.52 3.62 17.49
N ALA A 237 -7.70 3.62 16.86
CA ALA A 237 -8.79 2.69 17.21
C ALA A 237 -8.45 1.22 16.94
N LEU A 238 -7.55 0.95 16.00
CA LEU A 238 -7.04 -0.40 15.73
C LEU A 238 -5.82 -0.76 16.59
N GLU A 239 -5.27 0.19 17.36
CA GLU A 239 -4.04 0.05 18.15
C GLU A 239 -2.81 -0.31 17.28
N ILE A 240 -2.73 0.26 16.07
CA ILE A 240 -1.64 0.02 15.11
C ILE A 240 -1.05 1.37 14.68
N PRO A 241 -0.09 1.94 15.42
CA PRO A 241 0.48 3.25 15.08
C PRO A 241 1.22 3.25 13.73
N GLU A 242 1.81 2.11 13.34
CA GLU A 242 2.50 1.96 12.05
C GLU A 242 1.54 2.10 10.85
N LEU A 243 0.24 1.85 11.05
CA LEU A 243 -0.77 1.90 9.99
C LEU A 243 -1.02 3.33 9.51
N ASP A 244 -0.84 4.33 10.38
CA ASP A 244 -1.08 5.75 10.03
C ASP A 244 -0.24 6.19 8.83
N ILE A 245 1.06 5.83 8.84
CA ILE A 245 2.00 6.17 7.76
C ILE A 245 1.62 5.45 6.45
N GLU A 246 1.13 4.21 6.55
CA GLU A 246 0.71 3.42 5.39
C GLU A 246 -0.60 3.97 4.79
N LEU A 247 -1.54 4.42 5.63
CA LEU A 247 -2.75 5.09 5.21
C LEU A 247 -2.47 6.45 4.58
N ASP A 248 -1.60 7.27 5.19
CA ASP A 248 -1.21 8.57 4.63
C ASP A 248 -0.61 8.41 3.22
N ARG A 249 0.29 7.42 3.05
CA ARG A 249 0.87 7.09 1.74
C ARG A 249 -0.20 6.65 0.74
N ALA A 250 -1.11 5.76 1.15
CA ALA A 250 -2.16 5.27 0.28
C ALA A 250 -3.09 6.41 -0.17
N VAL A 251 -3.58 7.23 0.77
CA VAL A 251 -4.44 8.38 0.48
C VAL A 251 -3.74 9.35 -0.47
N TRP A 252 -2.49 9.74 -0.18
CA TRP A 252 -1.72 10.66 -1.03
C TRP A 252 -1.54 10.11 -2.45
N GLN A 253 -1.23 8.82 -2.61
CA GLN A 253 -1.04 8.21 -3.93
C GLN A 253 -2.36 8.13 -4.72
N VAL A 254 -3.47 7.82 -4.06
CA VAL A 254 -4.78 7.74 -4.71
C VAL A 254 -5.28 9.13 -5.10
N GLU A 255 -5.20 10.13 -4.21
CA GLU A 255 -5.53 11.53 -4.52
C GLU A 255 -4.75 12.03 -5.73
N LYS A 256 -3.43 11.81 -5.73
CA LYS A 256 -2.56 12.21 -6.85
C LYS A 256 -2.97 11.52 -8.15
N ALA A 257 -3.28 10.22 -8.11
CA ALA A 257 -3.72 9.48 -9.29
C ALA A 257 -5.07 9.98 -9.83
N LEU A 258 -6.00 10.38 -8.95
CA LEU A 258 -7.28 10.96 -9.34
C LEU A 258 -7.10 12.35 -9.97
N MET A 259 -6.26 13.20 -9.38
CA MET A 259 -5.92 14.51 -9.96
C MET A 259 -5.29 14.37 -11.35
N GLU A 260 -4.29 13.50 -11.50
CA GLU A 260 -3.64 13.24 -12.79
C GLU A 260 -4.64 12.69 -13.83
N LYS A 261 -5.61 11.86 -13.41
CA LYS A 261 -6.66 11.36 -14.30
C LYS A 261 -7.59 12.48 -14.76
N GLN A 262 -8.05 13.34 -13.84
CA GLN A 262 -8.91 14.48 -14.16
C GLN A 262 -8.23 15.47 -15.10
N GLU A 263 -6.94 15.74 -14.90
CA GLU A 263 -6.16 16.61 -15.79
C GLU A 263 -6.05 16.04 -17.21
N ARG A 264 -5.81 14.74 -17.35
CA ARG A 264 -5.76 14.07 -18.66
C ARG A 264 -7.10 14.15 -19.40
N VAL A 265 -8.21 13.88 -18.70
CA VAL A 265 -9.55 13.97 -19.28
C VAL A 265 -9.83 15.39 -19.78
N LYS A 266 -9.53 16.42 -18.97
CA LYS A 266 -9.66 17.83 -19.38
C LYS A 266 -8.81 18.15 -20.61
N GLU A 267 -7.57 17.66 -20.67
CA GLU A 267 -6.68 17.88 -21.81
C GLU A 267 -7.20 17.20 -23.09
N GLU A 268 -7.74 15.99 -22.97
CA GLU A 268 -8.37 15.26 -24.07
C GLU A 268 -9.63 15.97 -24.59
N ASP A 269 -10.48 16.47 -23.69
CA ASP A 269 -11.68 17.25 -24.03
C ASP A 269 -11.31 18.56 -24.75
N LEU A 270 -10.28 19.26 -24.29
CA LEU A 270 -9.74 20.48 -24.92
C LEU A 270 -9.21 20.19 -26.34
N LYS A 271 -8.47 19.09 -26.53
CA LYS A 271 -7.98 18.64 -27.85
C LYS A 271 -9.13 18.24 -28.78
N ALA A 272 -10.14 17.55 -28.25
CA ALA A 272 -11.32 17.16 -29.00
C ALA A 272 -12.12 18.39 -29.47
N ALA A 273 -12.31 19.39 -28.61
CA ALA A 273 -12.99 20.64 -28.93
C ALA A 273 -12.25 21.43 -30.02
N THR A 274 -10.94 21.60 -29.90
CA THR A 274 -10.11 22.30 -30.90
C THR A 274 -10.06 21.56 -32.25
N SER A 275 -10.07 20.23 -32.25
CA SER A 275 -10.11 19.44 -33.50
C SER A 275 -11.46 19.53 -34.24
N LYS A 276 -12.57 19.65 -33.50
CA LYS A 276 -13.92 19.84 -34.08
C LYS A 276 -14.08 21.23 -34.68
N GLN A 277 -13.46 22.25 -34.09
CA GLN A 277 -13.48 23.61 -34.61
C GLN A 277 -12.74 23.70 -35.94
N ARG A 278 -11.54 23.11 -36.04
CA ARG A 278 -10.73 23.06 -37.28
C ARG A 278 -11.32 22.26 -38.44
N LYS A 279 -12.35 21.44 -38.20
CA LYS A 279 -13.06 20.69 -39.26
C LYS A 279 -14.31 21.41 -39.77
N ARG A 280 -14.74 22.50 -39.10
CA ARG A 280 -15.89 23.31 -39.50
C ARG A 280 -15.50 24.55 -40.30
N ASP A 281 -14.23 24.95 -40.24
CA ASP A 281 -13.59 25.97 -41.08
C ASP A 281 -12.95 25.32 -42.31
#